data_AF-A0A7V8QI65-F1
#
_entry.id   AF-A0A7V8QI65-F1
#
_cell.length_a   1.000
_cell.length_b   1.000
_cell.length_c   1.000
_cell.angle_alpha   90.00
_cell.angle_beta   90.00
_cell.angle_gamma   90.00
#
_symmetry.space_group_name_H-M   'P 1'
#
loop_
_entity.id
_entity.type
_entity.pdbx_description
1 polymer ?
#
loop_
_entity_poly.entity_id
_entity_poly.type
_entity_poly.pdbx_seq_one_letter_code
_entity_poly.pdbx_strand_id
1 'polypeptide(L)'
;MFYLYHHHDLDRLAELLAVLLGRSGAPPLAAETVLVPNRGVSRWLQMRLAEGEGVAANLAFPLPAKFFWQLLSTSLPASPDSSAYERENLRWHLYALLPELAGEIPRVAHYLEGTPAELRRWQLAEQLADVFDQYLIYRRDMLADWEAGRG
;
A
#
# COMPACT_ATOMS: atom_id res chain seq x y z
N MET A 1 -19.19 -8.48 -13.57
CA MET A 1 -20.25 -8.74 -12.57
C MET A 1 -19.57 -8.95 -11.24
N PHE A 2 -20.03 -8.30 -10.17
CA PHE A 2 -19.50 -8.50 -8.82
C PHE A 2 -20.42 -9.46 -8.06
N TYR A 3 -19.84 -10.54 -7.53
CA TYR A 3 -20.55 -11.51 -6.71
C TYR A 3 -20.14 -11.32 -5.26
N LEU A 4 -21.12 -11.37 -4.36
CA LEU A 4 -20.92 -11.23 -2.93
C LEU A 4 -21.39 -12.52 -2.24
N TYR A 5 -20.43 -13.24 -1.66
CA TYR A 5 -20.68 -14.47 -0.92
C TYR A 5 -20.52 -14.20 0.57
N HIS A 6 -21.53 -14.57 1.36
CA HIS A 6 -21.52 -14.40 2.81
C HIS A 6 -21.61 -15.73 3.52
N HIS A 7 -20.75 -15.92 4.51
CA HIS A 7 -20.83 -17.03 5.44
C HIS A 7 -20.14 -16.62 6.75
N HIS A 8 -20.53 -17.22 7.87
CA HIS A 8 -19.97 -16.93 9.19
C HIS A 8 -18.68 -17.71 9.45
N ASP A 9 -18.58 -18.90 8.86
CA ASP A 9 -17.38 -19.74 8.88
C ASP A 9 -16.52 -19.46 7.65
N LEU A 10 -15.27 -19.07 7.90
CA LEU A 10 -14.28 -18.75 6.86
C LEU A 10 -13.83 -20.00 6.10
N ASP A 11 -13.84 -21.18 6.74
CA ASP A 11 -13.47 -22.44 6.09
C ASP A 11 -14.42 -22.76 4.93
N ARG A 12 -15.72 -22.55 5.12
CA ARG A 12 -16.71 -22.72 4.04
C ARG A 12 -16.52 -21.74 2.89
N LEU A 13 -16.07 -20.52 3.16
CA LEU A 13 -15.74 -19.55 2.11
C LEU A 13 -14.47 -19.96 1.34
N ALA A 14 -13.49 -20.55 2.03
CA ALA A 14 -12.28 -21.08 1.40
C ALA A 14 -12.60 -22.31 0.51
N GLU A 15 -13.46 -23.22 0.97
CA GLU A 15 -13.96 -24.34 0.16
C GLU A 15 -14.68 -23.85 -1.10
N LEU A 16 -15.55 -22.84 -0.97
CA LEU A 16 -16.21 -22.21 -2.11
C LEU A 16 -15.20 -21.58 -3.06
N LEU A 17 -14.19 -20.87 -2.54
CA LEU A 17 -13.14 -20.28 -3.36
C LEU A 17 -12.38 -21.35 -4.15
N ALA A 18 -12.04 -22.50 -3.55
CA ALA A 18 -11.39 -23.61 -4.25
C ALA A 18 -12.22 -24.07 -5.46
N VAL A 19 -13.53 -24.23 -5.28
CA VAL A 19 -14.46 -24.61 -6.37
C VAL A 19 -14.49 -23.55 -7.47
N LEU A 20 -14.46 -22.26 -7.12
CA LEU A 20 -14.44 -21.17 -8.09
C LEU A 20 -13.12 -21.13 -8.88
N LEU A 21 -11.98 -21.31 -8.20
CA LEU A 21 -10.66 -21.36 -8.82
C LEU A 21 -10.53 -22.56 -9.78
N GLY A 22 -11.03 -23.73 -9.39
CA GLY A 22 -11.02 -24.91 -10.26
C GLY A 22 -11.90 -24.80 -11.52
N ARG A 23 -12.81 -23.83 -11.56
CA ARG A 23 -13.66 -23.51 -12.73
C ARG A 23 -13.14 -22.32 -13.53
N SER A 24 -12.04 -21.70 -13.09
CA SER A 24 -11.44 -20.56 -13.77
C SER A 24 -11.01 -20.94 -15.18
N GLY A 25 -11.35 -20.10 -16.16
CA GLY A 25 -10.89 -20.21 -17.54
C GLY A 25 -9.60 -19.43 -17.81
N ALA A 26 -8.81 -19.14 -16.77
CA ALA A 26 -7.60 -18.34 -16.90
C ALA A 26 -6.57 -19.01 -17.85
N PRO A 27 -5.73 -18.21 -18.55
CA PRO A 27 -4.67 -18.75 -19.39
C PRO A 27 -3.72 -19.68 -18.61
N PRO A 28 -3.13 -20.69 -19.27
CA PRO A 28 -2.11 -21.53 -18.65
C PRO A 28 -0.99 -20.67 -18.05
N LEU A 29 -0.61 -20.97 -16.80
CA LEU A 29 0.41 -20.26 -15.99
C LEU A 29 0.03 -18.85 -15.50
N ALA A 30 -1.14 -18.32 -15.82
CA ALA A 30 -1.61 -17.09 -15.20
C ALA A 30 -1.81 -17.30 -13.69
N ALA A 31 -1.29 -16.38 -12.88
CA ALA A 31 -1.45 -16.45 -11.44
C ALA A 31 -2.87 -16.06 -11.02
N GLU A 32 -3.52 -16.88 -10.20
CA GLU A 32 -4.82 -16.57 -9.63
C GLU A 32 -4.65 -15.56 -8.49
N THR A 33 -5.35 -14.43 -8.56
CA THR A 33 -5.19 -13.33 -7.60
C THR A 33 -6.29 -13.34 -6.56
N VAL A 34 -5.91 -13.45 -5.28
CA VAL A 34 -6.83 -13.41 -4.14
C VAL A 34 -6.45 -12.27 -3.21
N LEU A 35 -7.31 -11.27 -3.12
CA LEU A 35 -7.11 -10.14 -2.20
C LEU A 35 -7.36 -10.58 -0.76
N VAL A 36 -6.41 -10.27 0.11
CA VAL A 36 -6.48 -10.64 1.53
C VAL A 36 -6.15 -9.44 2.42
N PRO A 37 -6.74 -9.33 3.61
CA PRO A 37 -6.55 -8.17 4.48
C PRO A 37 -5.15 -8.11 5.09
N ASN A 38 -4.49 -9.26 5.23
CA ASN A 38 -3.16 -9.36 5.82
C ASN A 38 -2.46 -10.68 5.43
N ARG A 39 -1.17 -10.77 5.76
CA ARG A 39 -0.32 -11.95 5.48
C ARG A 39 -0.69 -13.20 6.28
N GLY A 40 -1.36 -13.05 7.43
CA GLY A 40 -1.84 -14.20 8.21
C GLY A 40 -2.91 -14.95 7.42
N VAL A 41 -3.88 -14.22 6.87
CA VAL A 41 -4.96 -14.77 6.05
C VAL A 41 -4.42 -15.39 4.76
N SER A 42 -3.41 -14.78 4.10
CA SER A 42 -2.79 -15.39 2.91
C SER A 42 -2.21 -16.77 3.21
N ARG A 43 -1.46 -16.89 4.32
CA ARG A 43 -0.80 -18.15 4.69
C ARG A 43 -1.81 -19.21 5.09
N TRP A 44 -2.80 -18.86 5.90
CA TRP A 44 -3.88 -19.75 6.27
C TRP A 44 -4.61 -20.26 5.01
N LEU A 45 -5.01 -19.37 4.11
CA LEU A 45 -5.75 -19.75 2.91
C LEU A 45 -4.92 -20.65 1.98
N GLN A 46 -3.62 -20.37 1.81
CA GLN A 46 -2.73 -21.22 1.02
C GLN A 46 -2.64 -22.64 1.59
N MET A 47 -2.55 -22.78 2.91
CA MET A 47 -2.54 -24.10 3.56
C MET A 47 -3.88 -24.83 3.39
N ARG A 48 -5.00 -24.14 3.63
CA ARG A 48 -6.35 -24.73 3.51
C ARG A 48 -6.66 -25.19 2.09
N LEU A 49 -6.28 -24.41 1.08
CA LEU A 49 -6.43 -24.82 -0.32
C LEU A 49 -5.56 -26.04 -0.64
N ALA A 50 -4.32 -26.09 -0.13
CA ALA A 50 -3.43 -27.23 -0.34
C ALA A 50 -3.93 -28.52 0.36
N GLU A 51 -4.60 -28.40 1.50
CA GLU A 51 -5.21 -29.54 2.20
C GLU A 51 -6.34 -30.17 1.38
N GLY A 52 -7.13 -29.37 0.65
CA GLY A 52 -8.21 -29.86 -0.20
C GLY A 52 -7.74 -30.40 -1.56
N GLU A 53 -6.83 -29.69 -2.22
CA GLU A 53 -6.41 -29.97 -3.61
C GLU A 53 -5.05 -30.70 -3.70
N GLY A 54 -4.39 -30.96 -2.57
CA GLY A 54 -3.05 -31.53 -2.48
C GLY A 54 -1.92 -30.53 -2.72
N VAL A 55 -2.17 -29.43 -3.44
CA VAL A 55 -1.21 -28.36 -3.69
C VAL A 55 -1.92 -27.01 -3.87
N ALA A 56 -1.31 -25.93 -3.38
CA ALA A 56 -1.73 -24.56 -3.65
C ALA A 56 -0.54 -23.75 -4.18
N ALA A 57 -0.50 -23.56 -5.50
CA ALA A 57 0.61 -22.92 -6.20
C ALA A 57 0.11 -21.83 -7.16
N ASN A 58 1.02 -20.95 -7.58
CA ASN A 58 0.74 -19.86 -8.52
C ASN A 58 -0.41 -18.92 -8.07
N LEU A 59 -0.54 -18.71 -6.75
CA LEU A 59 -1.50 -17.78 -6.16
C LEU A 59 -0.80 -16.47 -5.80
N ALA A 60 -1.40 -15.34 -6.18
CA ALA A 60 -0.96 -14.01 -5.78
C ALA A 60 -1.87 -13.46 -4.67
N PHE A 61 -1.27 -13.01 -3.56
CA PHE A 61 -1.99 -12.45 -2.41
C PHE A 61 -1.64 -10.97 -2.17
N PRO A 62 -1.99 -10.06 -3.10
CA PRO A 62 -1.74 -8.64 -2.89
C PRO A 62 -2.65 -8.08 -1.78
N LEU A 63 -2.15 -7.07 -1.07
CA LEU A 63 -2.99 -6.26 -0.19
C LEU A 63 -3.93 -5.39 -1.04
N PRO A 64 -5.15 -5.07 -0.54
CA PRO A 64 -6.14 -4.30 -1.30
C PRO A 64 -5.58 -3.01 -1.90
N ALA A 65 -4.90 -2.18 -1.09
CA ALA A 65 -4.34 -0.91 -1.55
C ALA A 65 -3.36 -1.08 -2.71
N LYS A 66 -2.44 -2.04 -2.62
CA LYS A 66 -1.45 -2.32 -3.67
C LYS A 66 -2.11 -2.81 -4.96
N PHE A 67 -3.10 -3.70 -4.83
CA PHE A 67 -3.84 -4.20 -5.99
C PHE A 67 -4.62 -3.10 -6.71
N PHE A 68 -5.33 -2.25 -5.96
CA PHE A 68 -6.07 -1.14 -6.56
C PHE A 68 -5.12 -0.19 -7.30
N TRP A 69 -3.97 0.15 -6.71
CA TRP A 69 -2.97 0.97 -7.39
C TRP A 69 -2.46 0.32 -8.68
N GLN A 70 -2.13 -0.97 -8.66
CA GLN A 70 -1.70 -1.70 -9.85
C GLN A 70 -2.79 -1.77 -10.93
N LEU A 71 -4.05 -1.94 -10.53
CA LEU A 71 -5.18 -1.96 -11.44
C LEU A 71 -5.40 -0.59 -12.08
N LEU A 72 -5.31 0.49 -11.29
CA LEU A 72 -5.45 1.85 -11.78
C LEU A 72 -4.31 2.23 -12.74
N SER A 73 -3.07 1.89 -12.41
CA SER A 73 -1.90 2.24 -13.24
C SER A 73 -1.89 1.53 -14.60
N THR A 74 -2.46 0.32 -14.67
CA THR A 74 -2.56 -0.45 -15.92
C THR A 74 -3.80 -0.12 -16.75
N SER A 75 -4.86 0.41 -16.14
CA SER A 75 -6.13 0.73 -16.83
C SER A 75 -6.25 2.19 -17.24
N LEU A 76 -5.50 3.10 -16.62
CA LEU A 76 -5.52 4.52 -16.97
C LEU A 76 -4.40 4.86 -17.97
N PRO A 77 -4.70 5.49 -19.12
CA PRO A 77 -3.73 5.72 -20.21
C PRO A 77 -2.61 6.71 -19.87
N ALA A 78 -2.72 7.43 -18.75
CA ALA A 78 -1.73 8.38 -18.27
C ALA A 78 -1.74 8.42 -16.74
N SER A 79 -1.50 7.27 -16.09
CA SER A 79 -1.25 7.30 -14.64
C SER A 79 0.01 8.14 -14.41
N PRO A 80 -0.06 9.29 -13.72
CA PRO A 80 1.14 10.01 -13.36
C PRO A 80 2.01 9.08 -12.51
N ASP A 81 3.32 9.15 -12.72
CA ASP A 81 4.27 8.39 -11.91
C ASP A 81 4.23 8.92 -10.48
N SER A 82 3.50 8.21 -9.62
CA SER A 82 3.36 8.54 -8.21
C SER A 82 4.51 7.99 -7.36
N SER A 83 5.50 7.31 -7.97
CA SER A 83 6.60 6.68 -7.23
C SER A 83 7.38 7.70 -6.40
N ALA A 84 7.51 8.94 -6.86
CA ALA A 84 8.15 10.03 -6.11
C ALA A 84 7.46 10.32 -4.76
N TYR A 85 6.16 10.05 -4.66
CA TYR A 85 5.33 10.28 -3.48
C TYR A 85 5.08 9.01 -2.66
N GLU A 86 5.60 7.85 -3.08
CA GLU A 86 5.67 6.70 -2.20
C GLU A 86 6.50 7.06 -0.97
N ARG A 87 6.02 6.67 0.21
CA ARG A 87 6.60 7.00 1.51
C ARG A 87 8.13 6.82 1.55
N GLU A 88 8.61 5.72 0.99
CA GLU A 88 10.03 5.36 0.93
C GLU A 88 10.87 6.36 0.11
N ASN A 89 10.28 6.99 -0.91
CA ASN A 89 10.93 8.00 -1.75
C ASN A 89 10.68 9.41 -1.22
N LEU A 90 9.47 9.69 -0.75
CA LEU A 90 9.09 10.98 -0.17
C LEU A 90 9.98 11.35 1.02
N ARG A 91 10.38 10.37 1.85
CA ARG A 91 11.33 10.63 2.94
C ARG A 91 12.64 11.25 2.45
N TRP A 92 13.14 10.85 1.28
CA TRP A 92 14.42 11.34 0.76
C TRP A 92 14.27 12.73 0.15
N HIS A 93 13.13 13.00 -0.49
CA HIS A 93 12.78 14.36 -0.92
C HIS A 93 12.69 15.30 0.29
N LEU A 94 11.97 14.89 1.33
CA LEU A 94 11.83 15.66 2.57
C LEU A 94 13.19 15.83 3.28
N TYR A 95 14.02 14.78 3.32
CA TYR A 95 15.37 14.84 3.87
C TYR A 95 16.20 15.94 3.19
N ALA A 96 16.13 16.03 1.86
CA ALA A 96 16.84 17.04 1.10
C ALA A 96 16.29 18.47 1.31
N LEU A 97 14.98 18.60 1.53
CA LEU A 97 14.29 19.89 1.73
C LEU A 97 14.40 20.44 3.18
N LEU A 98 14.55 19.57 4.18
CA LEU A 98 14.56 19.97 5.59
C LEU A 98 15.61 21.06 5.95
N PRO A 99 16.83 21.08 5.38
CA PRO A 99 17.78 22.17 5.60
C PRO A 99 17.28 23.53 5.12
N GLU A 100 16.57 23.60 3.99
CA GLU A 100 16.00 24.84 3.48
C GLU A 100 14.84 25.31 4.37
N LEU A 101 13.95 24.38 4.75
CA LEU A 101 12.84 24.65 5.66
C LEU A 101 13.31 25.10 7.05
N ALA A 102 14.49 24.67 7.49
CA ALA A 102 15.09 25.14 8.73
C ALA A 102 15.42 26.64 8.69
N GLY A 103 15.68 27.21 7.51
CA GLY A 103 15.87 28.65 7.34
C GLY A 103 14.61 29.47 7.63
N GLU A 104 13.43 28.87 7.42
CA GLU A 104 12.13 29.56 7.56
C GLU A 104 11.40 29.19 8.86
N ILE A 105 11.63 27.98 9.38
CA ILE A 105 10.89 27.41 10.51
C ILE A 105 11.84 27.17 11.69
N PRO A 106 11.88 28.08 12.70
CA PRO A 106 12.83 27.99 13.82
C PRO A 106 12.75 26.68 14.61
N ARG A 107 11.55 26.09 14.72
CA ARG A 107 11.37 24.80 15.40
C ARG A 107 12.06 23.64 14.67
N VAL A 108 12.08 23.67 13.34
CA VAL A 108 12.78 22.67 12.52
C VAL A 108 14.29 22.85 12.69
N ALA A 109 14.79 24.09 12.60
CA ALA A 109 16.20 24.38 12.84
C ALA A 109 16.67 23.84 14.19
N HIS A 110 15.95 24.18 15.27
CA HIS A 110 16.29 23.74 16.61
C HIS A 110 16.33 22.21 16.76
N TYR A 111 15.41 21.50 16.09
CA TYR A 111 15.42 20.03 16.13
C TYR A 111 16.63 19.43 15.39
N LEU A 112 17.01 20.02 14.26
CA LEU A 112 18.13 19.55 13.42
C LEU A 112 19.52 19.84 14.03
N GLU A 113 19.64 20.79 14.95
CA GLU A 113 20.88 21.06 15.71
C GLU A 113 21.27 19.92 16.66
N GLY A 114 20.34 19.02 16.98
CA GLY A 114 20.60 17.93 17.91
C GLY A 114 21.54 16.85 17.35
N THR A 115 22.37 16.26 18.21
CA THR A 115 23.33 15.20 17.82
C THR A 115 22.72 13.79 17.97
N PRO A 116 22.94 12.86 17.03
CA PRO A 116 23.56 13.04 15.71
C PRO A 116 22.62 13.76 14.73
N ALA A 117 23.10 14.83 14.08
CA ALA A 117 22.29 15.70 13.24
C ALA A 117 21.65 14.98 12.05
N GLU A 118 22.43 14.16 11.33
CA GLU A 118 21.93 13.42 10.16
C GLU A 118 20.87 12.38 10.55
N LEU A 119 21.03 11.70 11.70
CA LEU A 119 20.03 10.75 12.19
C LEU A 119 18.71 11.46 12.52
N ARG A 120 18.78 12.62 13.18
CA ARG A 120 17.59 13.42 13.50
C ARG A 120 16.91 13.92 12.23
N ARG A 121 17.67 14.43 11.27
CA ARG A 121 17.13 14.84 9.96
C ARG A 121 16.38 13.68 9.29
N TRP A 122 16.98 12.50 9.30
CA TRP A 122 16.37 11.30 8.72
C TRP A 122 15.08 10.90 9.45
N GLN A 123 15.09 10.90 10.78
CA GLN A 123 13.92 10.58 11.60
C GLN A 123 12.77 11.57 11.37
N LEU A 124 13.06 12.87 11.28
CA LEU A 124 12.03 13.86 10.99
C LEU A 124 11.46 13.67 9.58
N ALA A 125 12.30 13.41 8.60
CA ALA A 125 11.86 13.14 7.23
C ALA A 125 10.98 11.88 7.14
N GLU A 126 11.33 10.82 7.87
CA GLU A 126 10.52 9.59 7.97
C GLU A 126 9.15 9.88 8.62
N GLN A 127 9.13 10.57 9.76
CA GLN A 127 7.87 10.91 10.43
C GLN A 127 6.96 11.81 9.57
N LEU A 128 7.53 12.77 8.85
CA LEU A 128 6.77 13.61 7.93
C LEU A 128 6.23 12.80 6.74
N ALA A 129 7.04 11.90 6.17
CA ALA A 129 6.59 11.01 5.10
C ALA A 129 5.44 10.10 5.56
N ASP A 130 5.51 9.55 6.78
CA ASP A 130 4.42 8.75 7.38
C ASP A 130 3.13 9.57 7.54
N VAL A 131 3.22 10.84 7.94
CA VAL A 131 2.05 11.73 8.07
C VAL A 131 1.45 12.07 6.69
N PHE A 132 2.28 12.39 5.69
CA PHE A 132 1.81 12.66 4.34
C PHE A 132 1.14 11.44 3.69
N ASP A 133 1.70 10.24 3.89
CA ASP A 133 1.10 8.98 3.43
C ASP A 133 -0.31 8.76 4.03
N GLN A 134 -0.47 9.04 5.34
CA GLN A 134 -1.79 8.99 5.98
C GLN A 134 -2.74 10.05 5.43
N TYR A 135 -2.26 11.27 5.14
CA TYR A 135 -3.11 12.34 4.62
C TYR A 135 -3.63 12.04 3.22
N LEU A 136 -2.87 11.35 2.38
CA LEU A 136 -3.35 10.90 1.07
C LEU A 136 -4.61 10.01 1.16
N ILE A 137 -4.79 9.32 2.28
CA ILE A 137 -5.94 8.44 2.54
C ILE A 137 -7.06 9.19 3.28
N TYR A 138 -6.73 9.93 4.35
CA TYR A 138 -7.73 10.45 5.30
C TYR A 138 -8.02 11.96 5.20
N ARG A 139 -7.18 12.72 4.49
CA ARG A 139 -7.20 14.21 4.44
C ARG A 139 -6.76 14.73 3.06
N ARG A 140 -7.19 14.07 1.98
CA ARG A 140 -6.77 14.41 0.61
C ARG A 140 -7.15 15.84 0.22
N ASP A 141 -8.29 16.31 0.68
CA ASP A 141 -8.79 17.69 0.51
C ASP A 141 -7.79 18.72 1.08
N MET A 142 -7.27 18.47 2.28
CA MET A 142 -6.29 19.34 2.92
C MET A 142 -5.00 19.46 2.09
N LEU A 143 -4.51 18.35 1.52
CA LEU A 143 -3.33 18.37 0.65
C LEU A 143 -3.57 19.18 -0.63
N ALA A 144 -4.75 19.06 -1.23
CA ALA A 144 -5.10 19.81 -2.43
C ALA A 144 -5.23 21.33 -2.16
N ASP A 145 -5.69 21.70 -0.97
CA ASP A 145 -5.74 23.10 -0.56
C ASP A 145 -4.34 23.68 -0.31
N TRP A 146 -3.46 22.93 0.35
CA TRP A 146 -2.05 23.33 0.53
C TRP A 146 -1.29 23.47 -0.79
N GLU A 147 -1.46 22.53 -1.72
CA GLU A 147 -0.85 22.61 -3.05
C GLU A 147 -1.29 23.87 -3.81
N ALA A 148 -2.53 24.31 -3.59
CA ALA A 148 -3.07 25.53 -4.17
C ALA A 148 -2.75 26.81 -3.36
N GLY A 149 -1.92 26.73 -2.32
CA GLY A 149 -1.55 27.85 -1.46
C GLY A 149 -2.68 28.35 -0.55
N ARG A 150 -3.71 27.53 -0.32
CA ARG A 150 -4.82 27.81 0.60
C ARG A 150 -4.59 27.07 1.91
N GLY A 151 -3.74 27.60 2.79
CA GLY A 151 -3.42 26.96 4.08
C GLY A 151 -2.52 27.80 4.95
#